data_AF-A0A5P9FGK8-F1
#
_entry.id   AF-A0A5P9FGK8-F1
#
_cell.length_a   1.000
_cell.length_b   1.000
_cell.length_c   1.000
_cell.angle_alpha   90.00
_cell.angle_beta   90.00
_cell.angle_gamma   90.00
#
_symmetry.space_group_name_H-M   'P 1'
#
loop_
_entity.id
_entity.type
_entity.pdbx_description
1 polymer ?
#
loop_
_entity_poly.entity_id
_entity_poly.type
_entity_poly.pdbx_seq_one_letter_code
_entity_poly.pdbx_strand_id
1 'polypeptide(L)'
;MTNVHVDPLETALTRYFECRGQAGTDLSVILQHFRDDPELSKCACRLQSAFQSYAMMSRREEVDLSRLLRALERDIIAGTSQRYVDDEYCMSGGGYETVLTDAARHLTKVNRCLVQVQCAWSQVQQAIAVEQELLRLRG
;
A
#
# COMPACT_ATOMS: atom_id res chain seq x y z
N MET A 1 18.49 -4.19 -31.86
CA MET A 1 17.82 -4.21 -30.54
C MET A 1 18.42 -3.08 -29.72
N THR A 2 17.77 -1.91 -29.73
CA THR A 2 18.16 -0.77 -28.90
C THR A 2 17.85 -1.13 -27.46
N ASN A 3 18.89 -1.36 -26.65
CA ASN A 3 18.77 -1.34 -25.20
C ASN A 3 18.28 0.05 -24.82
N VAL A 4 16.97 0.20 -24.63
CA VAL A 4 16.42 1.42 -24.03
C VAL A 4 16.92 1.40 -22.60
N HIS A 5 17.98 2.17 -22.36
CA HIS A 5 18.48 2.41 -21.02
C HIS A 5 17.44 3.31 -20.35
N VAL A 6 16.36 2.72 -19.84
CA VAL A 6 15.33 3.47 -19.14
C VAL A 6 15.97 4.02 -17.87
N ASP A 7 15.80 5.32 -17.66
CA ASP A 7 16.27 5.98 -16.45
C ASP A 7 15.62 5.31 -15.22
N PRO A 8 16.41 4.86 -14.23
CA PRO A 8 15.87 4.29 -12.99
C PRO A 8 14.85 5.21 -12.29
N LEU A 9 15.04 6.53 -12.34
CA LEU A 9 14.09 7.49 -11.75
C LEU A 9 12.80 7.55 -12.56
N GLU A 10 12.89 7.59 -13.89
CA GLU A 10 11.72 7.56 -14.78
C GLU A 10 10.88 6.29 -14.55
N THR A 11 11.55 5.14 -14.41
CA THR A 11 10.89 3.86 -14.11
C THR A 11 10.19 3.89 -12.76
N ALA A 12 10.86 4.42 -11.73
CA ALA A 12 10.30 4.51 -10.38
C ALA A 12 9.10 5.47 -10.33
N LEU A 13 9.18 6.62 -11.01
CA LEU A 13 8.10 7.60 -11.11
C LEU A 13 6.88 7.02 -11.83
N THR A 14 7.10 6.35 -12.97
CA THR A 14 6.03 5.72 -13.75
C THR A 14 5.26 4.73 -12.87
N ARG A 15 5.98 3.82 -12.21
CA ARG A 15 5.37 2.84 -11.30
C ARG A 15 4.63 3.51 -10.13
N TYR A 16 5.18 4.58 -9.57
CA TYR A 16 4.55 5.32 -8.48
C TYR A 16 3.21 5.93 -8.91
N PHE A 17 3.14 6.59 -10.07
CA PHE A 17 1.90 7.16 -10.59
C PHE A 17 0.87 6.08 -10.99
N GLU A 18 1.31 4.95 -11.55
CA GLU A 18 0.44 3.81 -11.82
C GLU A 18 -0.22 3.26 -10.54
N CYS A 19 0.55 3.09 -9.47
CA CYS A 19 0.04 2.58 -8.20
C CYS A 19 -0.99 3.52 -7.55
N ARG A 20 -0.88 4.83 -7.78
CA ARG A 20 -1.78 5.83 -7.20
C ARG A 20 -3.20 5.76 -7.74
N GLY A 21 -3.37 5.41 -9.02
CA GLY A 21 -4.69 5.36 -9.66
C GLY A 21 -5.64 4.42 -8.90
N GLN A 22 -5.23 3.16 -8.74
CA GLN A 22 -6.02 2.16 -8.02
C GLN A 22 -6.15 2.49 -6.53
N ALA A 23 -5.07 2.93 -5.90
CA ALA A 23 -5.07 3.31 -4.48
C ALA A 23 -6.04 4.48 -4.19
N GLY A 24 -6.18 5.43 -5.12
CA GLY A 24 -7.13 6.54 -5.02
C GLY A 24 -8.59 6.08 -5.00
N THR A 25 -8.92 5.05 -5.78
CA THR A 25 -10.24 4.42 -5.75
C THR A 25 -10.47 3.71 -4.41
N ASP A 26 -9.49 2.92 -3.96
CA ASP A 26 -9.56 2.12 -2.74
C ASP A 26 -9.64 2.97 -1.45
N LEU A 27 -9.12 4.20 -1.48
CA LEU A 27 -9.29 5.16 -0.37
C LEU A 27 -10.76 5.51 -0.06
N SER A 28 -11.67 5.37 -1.02
CA SER A 28 -13.11 5.56 -0.79
C SER A 28 -13.68 4.49 0.13
N VAL A 29 -13.17 3.25 0.03
CA VAL A 29 -13.55 2.15 0.92
C VAL A 29 -13.05 2.43 2.34
N ILE A 30 -11.84 2.97 2.47
CA ILE A 30 -11.23 3.31 3.76
C ILE A 30 -12.02 4.42 4.45
N LEU A 31 -12.48 5.43 3.69
CA LEU A 31 -13.35 6.49 4.21
C LEU A 31 -14.66 5.95 4.76
N GLN A 32 -15.27 4.98 4.08
CA GLN A 32 -16.48 4.35 4.57
C GLN A 32 -16.21 3.48 5.81
N HIS A 33 -15.09 2.74 5.82
CA HIS A 33 -14.71 1.84 6.91
C HIS A 33 -14.39 2.59 8.20
N PHE A 34 -13.61 3.67 8.12
CA PHE A 34 -13.23 4.50 9.27
C PHE A 34 -14.11 5.73 9.47
N ARG A 35 -15.37 5.73 8.98
CA ARG A 35 -16.27 6.90 9.08
C ARG A 35 -16.45 7.42 10.50
N ASP A 36 -16.36 6.52 11.48
CA ASP A 36 -16.54 6.79 12.91
C ASP A 36 -15.21 7.17 13.60
N ASP A 37 -14.08 7.09 12.89
CA ASP A 37 -12.77 7.62 13.31
C ASP A 37 -12.46 8.90 12.51
N PRO A 38 -12.66 10.10 13.10
CA PRO A 38 -12.51 11.36 12.40
C PRO A 38 -11.05 11.64 11.99
N GLU A 39 -10.06 11.08 12.68
CA GLU A 39 -8.66 11.33 12.37
C GLU A 39 -8.21 10.47 11.19
N LEU A 40 -8.58 9.19 11.17
CA LEU A 40 -8.31 8.31 10.02
C LEU A 40 -9.09 8.74 8.78
N SER A 41 -10.36 9.14 8.94
CA SER A 41 -11.15 9.70 7.84
C SER A 41 -10.50 10.94 7.22
N LYS A 42 -10.00 11.87 8.04
CA LYS A 42 -9.25 13.05 7.54
C LYS A 42 -7.98 12.64 6.80
N CYS A 43 -7.24 11.65 7.29
CA CYS A 43 -6.05 11.14 6.61
C CYS A 43 -6.40 10.57 5.23
N ALA A 44 -7.46 9.75 5.15
CA ALA A 44 -7.91 9.14 3.89
C ALA A 44 -8.42 10.19 2.89
N CYS A 45 -9.17 11.21 3.34
CA CYS A 45 -9.60 12.32 2.48
C CYS A 45 -8.40 13.07 1.89
N ARG A 46 -7.42 13.44 2.72
CA ARG A 46 -6.22 14.15 2.25
C ARG A 46 -5.44 13.34 1.23
N LEU A 47 -5.24 12.05 1.50
CA LEU A 47 -4.57 11.16 0.57
C LEU A 47 -5.35 10.97 -0.73
N GLN A 48 -6.67 10.95 -0.68
CA GLN A 48 -7.49 10.81 -1.88
C GLN A 48 -7.31 12.03 -2.80
N SER A 49 -7.40 13.23 -2.24
CA SER A 49 -7.12 14.47 -2.98
C SER A 49 -5.68 14.52 -3.49
N ALA A 50 -4.72 14.08 -2.67
CA ALA A 50 -3.32 14.00 -3.08
C ALA A 50 -3.17 13.05 -4.26
N PHE A 51 -3.70 11.82 -4.20
CA PHE A 51 -3.54 10.80 -5.23
C PHE A 51 -4.19 11.16 -6.57
N GLN A 52 -5.21 12.02 -6.56
CA GLN A 52 -5.82 12.57 -7.78
C GLN A 52 -4.99 13.68 -8.43
N SER A 53 -4.04 14.26 -7.71
CA SER A 53 -3.11 15.26 -8.26
C SER A 53 -1.91 14.61 -8.97
N TYR A 54 -1.26 15.37 -9.85
CA TYR A 54 0.03 14.98 -10.45
C TYR A 54 1.23 15.32 -9.57
N ALA A 55 1.02 15.83 -8.35
CA ALA A 55 2.09 16.21 -7.44
C ALA A 55 2.70 14.99 -6.75
N MET A 56 4.00 15.06 -6.46
CA MET A 56 4.72 14.07 -5.65
C MET A 56 4.18 14.04 -4.22
N MET A 57 4.27 12.89 -3.55
CA MET A 57 3.79 12.75 -2.18
C MET A 57 4.58 13.64 -1.24
N SER A 58 3.88 14.41 -0.41
CA SER A 58 4.51 15.18 0.66
C SER A 58 4.85 14.31 1.86
N ARG A 59 5.78 14.76 2.71
CA ARG A 59 6.09 14.06 3.98
C ARG A 59 4.86 13.88 4.87
N ARG A 60 3.91 14.82 4.82
CA ARG A 60 2.66 14.73 5.57
C ARG A 60 1.78 13.59 5.06
N GLU A 61 1.64 13.48 3.75
CA GLU A 61 0.89 12.39 3.11
C GLU A 61 1.55 11.03 3.37
N GLU A 62 2.88 10.95 3.36
CA GLU A 62 3.60 9.72 3.72
C GLU A 62 3.28 9.26 5.15
N VAL A 63 3.20 10.19 6.10
CA VAL A 63 2.79 9.92 7.48
C VAL A 63 1.33 9.49 7.56
N ASP A 64 0.44 10.17 6.84
CA ASP A 64 -0.99 9.81 6.77
C ASP A 64 -1.16 8.40 6.19
N LEU A 65 -0.42 8.04 5.14
CA LEU A 65 -0.45 6.73 4.50
C LEU A 65 0.00 5.65 5.48
N SER A 66 1.11 5.90 6.19
CA SER A 66 1.61 4.98 7.21
C SER A 66 0.64 4.79 8.37
N ARG A 67 -0.10 5.82 8.76
CA ARG A 67 -1.14 5.73 9.80
C ARG A 67 -2.31 4.87 9.35
N LEU A 68 -2.81 5.08 8.13
CA LEU A 68 -3.88 4.27 7.57
C LEU A 68 -3.48 2.80 7.44
N LEU A 69 -2.29 2.52 6.91
CA LEU A 69 -1.78 1.15 6.76
C LEU A 69 -1.73 0.41 8.10
N ARG A 70 -1.25 1.07 9.17
CA ARG A 70 -1.24 0.48 10.51
C ARG A 70 -2.64 0.24 11.08
N ALA A 71 -3.59 1.13 10.81
CA ALA A 71 -4.97 0.95 11.25
C ALA A 71 -5.62 -0.24 10.52
N LEU A 72 -5.46 -0.31 9.18
CA LEU A 72 -5.93 -1.43 8.38
C LEU A 72 -5.33 -2.76 8.81
N GLU A 73 -4.02 -2.80 9.07
CA GLU A 73 -3.34 -4.00 9.54
C GLU A 73 -3.93 -4.52 10.85
N ARG A 74 -4.24 -3.64 11.81
CA ARG A 74 -4.89 -4.03 13.07
C ARG A 74 -6.27 -4.64 12.83
N ASP A 75 -7.08 -4.05 11.97
CA ASP A 75 -8.43 -4.55 11.67
C ASP A 75 -8.40 -5.87 10.89
N ILE A 76 -7.44 -6.01 9.96
CA ILE A 76 -7.20 -7.28 9.26
C ILE A 76 -6.83 -8.38 10.25
N ILE A 77 -5.89 -8.10 11.16
CA ILE A 77 -5.47 -9.05 12.20
C ILE A 77 -6.65 -9.41 13.11
N ALA A 78 -7.43 -8.44 13.56
CA ALA A 78 -8.60 -8.67 14.41
C ALA A 78 -9.66 -9.56 13.71
N GLY A 79 -9.80 -9.42 12.39
CA GLY A 79 -10.68 -10.26 11.58
C GLY A 79 -10.03 -11.53 11.02
N THR A 80 -8.84 -11.91 11.50
CA THR A 80 -8.12 -13.14 11.13
C THR A 80 -8.13 -14.13 12.29
N SER A 81 -8.45 -15.38 12.00
CA SER A 81 -8.46 -16.47 12.99
C SER A 81 -7.85 -17.74 12.41
N GLN A 82 -7.40 -18.65 13.28
CA GLN A 82 -7.03 -20.00 12.88
C GLN A 82 -8.21 -20.94 13.18
N ARG A 83 -8.58 -21.74 12.19
CA ARG A 83 -9.61 -22.76 12.32
C ARG A 83 -9.02 -24.11 11.95
N TYR A 84 -9.25 -25.10 12.80
CA TYR A 84 -8.91 -26.48 12.47
C TYR A 84 -9.92 -27.01 11.44
N VAL A 85 -9.40 -27.60 10.37
CA VAL A 85 -10.18 -28.18 9.28
C VAL A 85 -9.79 -29.66 9.20
N ASP A 86 -10.79 -30.52 9.43
CA ASP A 86 -10.65 -31.94 9.18
C ASP A 86 -10.57 -32.17 7.67
N ASP A 87 -9.41 -32.59 7.20
CA ASP A 87 -9.23 -33.09 5.84
C ASP A 87 -9.37 -34.62 5.88
N GLU A 88 -10.59 -35.09 5.59
CA GLU A 88 -10.92 -36.53 5.55
C GLU A 88 -10.13 -37.30 4.48
N TYR A 89 -9.42 -36.60 3.58
CA TYR A 89 -8.62 -37.19 2.51
C TYR A 89 -7.12 -37.21 2.81
N CYS A 90 -6.67 -36.59 3.90
CA CYS A 90 -5.27 -36.58 4.31
C CYS A 90 -4.98 -37.57 5.44
N MET A 91 -4.06 -38.52 5.18
CA MET A 91 -3.58 -39.53 6.14
C MET A 91 -2.92 -38.95 7.40
N SER A 92 -2.68 -37.64 7.46
CA SER A 92 -2.06 -36.92 8.57
C SER A 92 -3.05 -36.44 9.65
N GLY A 93 -4.36 -36.58 9.43
CA GLY A 93 -5.34 -35.81 10.20
C GLY A 93 -5.32 -34.34 9.78
N GLY A 94 -6.41 -33.62 10.05
CA GLY A 94 -6.64 -32.24 9.63
C GLY A 94 -5.54 -31.22 9.97
N GLY A 95 -5.73 -29.99 9.49
CA GLY A 95 -4.77 -28.90 9.64
C GLY A 95 -5.41 -27.61 10.15
N TYR A 96 -4.60 -26.69 10.64
CA TYR A 96 -5.06 -25.33 10.91
C TYR A 96 -4.98 -24.49 9.65
N GLU A 97 -6.12 -23.93 9.25
CA GLU A 97 -6.21 -22.96 8.17
C GLU A 97 -6.42 -21.55 8.73
N THR A 98 -5.79 -20.57 8.10
CA THR A 98 -6.02 -19.16 8.39
C THR A 98 -7.29 -18.71 7.68
N VAL A 99 -8.31 -18.35 8.47
CA VAL A 99 -9.61 -17.89 7.98
C VAL A 99 -9.75 -16.40 8.27
N LEU A 100 -10.02 -15.64 7.21
CA LEU A 100 -10.36 -14.22 7.27
C LEU A 100 -11.88 -14.06 7.23
N THR A 101 -12.41 -13.18 8.07
CA THR A 101 -13.75 -12.62 7.88
C THR A 101 -13.85 -11.91 6.52
N ASP A 102 -15.06 -11.76 5.98
CA ASP A 102 -15.25 -11.06 4.70
C ASP A 102 -14.76 -9.61 4.74
N ALA A 103 -14.95 -8.94 5.88
CA ALA A 103 -14.41 -7.61 6.11
C ALA A 103 -12.87 -7.60 6.04
N ALA A 104 -12.19 -8.48 6.77
CA ALA A 104 -10.72 -8.56 6.74
C ALA A 104 -10.18 -8.95 5.35
N ARG A 105 -10.88 -9.83 4.63
CA ARG A 105 -10.53 -10.20 3.25
C ARG A 105 -10.63 -9.00 2.30
N HIS A 106 -11.67 -8.19 2.44
CA HIS A 106 -11.84 -6.98 1.66
C HIS A 106 -10.77 -5.95 2.00
N LEU A 107 -10.53 -5.69 3.28
CA LEU A 107 -9.48 -4.77 3.76
C LEU A 107 -8.09 -5.22 3.32
N THR A 108 -7.81 -6.53 3.21
CA THR A 108 -6.52 -7.04 2.71
C THR A 108 -6.25 -6.61 1.27
N LYS A 109 -7.28 -6.58 0.41
CA LYS A 109 -7.14 -6.13 -0.99
C LYS A 109 -6.83 -4.63 -1.05
N VAL A 110 -7.57 -3.84 -0.29
CA VAL A 110 -7.39 -2.39 -0.16
C VAL A 110 -6.01 -2.05 0.40
N ASN A 111 -5.60 -2.73 1.48
CA ASN A 111 -4.31 -2.57 2.12
C ASN A 111 -3.16 -2.86 1.15
N ARG A 112 -3.27 -3.91 0.33
CA ARG A 112 -2.26 -4.25 -0.68
C ARG A 112 -1.99 -3.09 -1.65
N CYS A 113 -3.01 -2.41 -2.13
CA CYS A 113 -2.84 -1.29 -3.06
C CYS A 113 -2.13 -0.10 -2.40
N LEU A 114 -2.48 0.23 -1.15
CA LEU A 114 -1.79 1.28 -0.39
C LEU A 114 -0.32 0.93 -0.08
N VAL A 115 -0.04 -0.34 0.25
CA VAL A 115 1.34 -0.83 0.44
C VAL A 115 2.15 -0.68 -0.85
N GLN A 116 1.56 -0.99 -2.00
CA GLN A 116 2.23 -0.81 -3.30
C GLN A 116 2.61 0.65 -3.56
N VAL A 117 1.74 1.61 -3.22
CA VAL A 117 2.07 3.04 -3.31
C VAL A 117 3.23 3.40 -2.37
N GLN A 118 3.21 2.93 -1.12
CA GLN A 118 4.29 3.17 -0.16
C GLN A 118 5.63 2.62 -0.67
N CYS A 119 5.63 1.40 -1.21
CA CYS A 119 6.83 0.79 -1.79
C CYS A 119 7.32 1.55 -3.02
N ALA A 120 6.43 1.94 -3.93
CA ALA A 120 6.80 2.68 -5.13
C ALA A 120 7.35 4.08 -4.79
N TRP A 121 6.77 4.74 -3.79
CA TRP A 121 7.30 6.01 -3.28
C TRP A 121 8.71 5.88 -2.71
N SER A 122 8.96 4.83 -1.91
CA SER A 122 10.28 4.55 -1.37
C SER A 122 11.33 4.32 -2.47
N GLN A 123 10.93 3.65 -3.57
CA GLN A 123 11.80 3.47 -4.74
C GLN A 123 12.13 4.80 -5.42
N VAL A 124 11.18 5.73 -5.53
CA VAL A 124 11.45 7.06 -6.07
C VAL A 124 12.42 7.83 -5.17
N GLN A 125 12.20 7.81 -3.85
CA GLN A 125 13.11 8.46 -2.90
C GLN A 125 14.55 7.91 -3.00
N GLN A 126 14.69 6.58 -3.17
CA GLN A 126 15.98 5.93 -3.38
C GLN A 126 16.64 6.36 -4.70
N ALA A 127 15.89 6.40 -5.80
CA ALA A 127 16.42 6.83 -7.10
C ALA A 127 16.93 8.28 -7.05
N ILE A 128 16.15 9.19 -6.46
CA ILE A 128 16.56 10.60 -6.26
C ILE A 128 17.85 10.68 -5.42
N ALA A 129 17.94 9.91 -4.33
CA ALA A 129 19.13 9.92 -3.48
C ALA A 129 20.38 9.42 -4.21
N VAL A 130 20.24 8.38 -5.04
CA VAL A 130 21.34 7.85 -5.86
C VAL A 130 21.81 8.90 -6.88
N GLU A 131 20.89 9.58 -7.57
CA GLU A 131 21.26 10.63 -8.52
C GLU A 131 22.00 11.79 -7.84
N GLN A 132 21.54 12.23 -6.67
CA GLN A 132 22.20 13.27 -5.90
C GLN A 132 23.62 12.88 -5.49
N GLU A 133 23.82 11.63 -5.05
CA GLU A 133 25.15 11.13 -4.69
C GLU A 133 26.07 11.00 -5.91
N LEU A 134 25.55 10.54 -7.05
CA LEU A 134 26.31 10.49 -8.30
C LEU A 134 26.73 11.88 -8.78
N LEU A 135 25.86 12.88 -8.63
CA LEU A 135 26.19 14.28 -8.91
C LEU A 135 27.28 14.79 -7.97
N ARG A 136 27.21 14.44 -6.68
CA ARG A 136 28.22 14.80 -5.68
C ARG A 136 29.59 14.21 -5.99
N LEU A 137 29.65 12.95 -6.44
CA LEU A 137 30.89 12.26 -6.80
C LEU A 137 31.51 12.73 -8.13
N ARG A 138 30.73 13.39 -8.98
CA ARG A 138 31.19 13.97 -10.26
C ARG A 138 31.66 15.42 -10.13
N GLY A 139 31.35 16.08 -9.02
CA GLY A 139 31.88 17.39 -8.63
C GLY A 139 33.22 17.28 -7.91
#